data_AF-A0A7W3XZJ8-F1
#
_entry.id   AF-A0A7W3XZJ8-F1
#
_cell.length_a   1.000
_cell.length_b   1.000
_cell.length_c   1.000
_cell.angle_alpha   90.00
_cell.angle_beta   90.00
_cell.angle_gamma   90.00
#
_symmetry.space_group_name_H-M   'P 1'
#
loop_
_entity.id
_entity.type
_entity.pdbx_description
1 polymer ?
#
loop_
_entity_poly.entity_id
_entity_poly.type
_entity_poly.pdbx_seq_one_letter_code
_entity_poly.pdbx_strand_id
1 'polypeptide(L)'
;YADIDGQGGVEAVKMAIEDAGGKVLGKPIELVTADHQNKADIAASKAREWMDQQGLDMLLGGTNSATGLAMNKVASEKKRVFIDIGAGTARLTNEECTPYTIHYAYDTVALAKGTGSAVVKQGGKSWFFLTADYAFGHSLENDTTAVVKANGGTVVGSVKHPLSASDFSSYLLQAQS
;
A
#
# COMPACT_ATOMS: atom_id res chain seq x y z
N TYR A 1 -4.40 -6.75 -8.52
CA TYR A 1 -4.93 -5.67 -7.67
C TYR A 1 -6.38 -5.31 -7.94
N ALA A 2 -6.87 -5.38 -9.18
CA ALA A 2 -8.28 -5.06 -9.48
C ALA A 2 -9.29 -5.86 -8.64
N ASP A 3 -8.99 -7.12 -8.30
CA ASP A 3 -9.92 -8.00 -7.59
C ASP A 3 -10.03 -7.74 -6.08
N ILE A 4 -9.03 -7.11 -5.46
CA ILE A 4 -9.00 -6.91 -3.99
C ILE A 4 -9.51 -5.52 -3.55
N ASP A 5 -9.57 -4.57 -4.49
CA ASP A 5 -9.95 -3.18 -4.27
C ASP A 5 -10.70 -2.71 -5.53
N GLY A 6 -10.02 -2.07 -6.47
CA GLY A 6 -10.52 -1.83 -7.84
C GLY A 6 -11.95 -1.26 -7.88
N GLN A 7 -12.80 -1.83 -8.73
CA GLN A 7 -14.20 -1.38 -8.84
C GLN A 7 -15.02 -1.68 -7.57
N GLY A 8 -14.65 -2.71 -6.80
CA GLY A 8 -15.30 -3.02 -5.52
C GLY A 8 -15.07 -1.91 -4.49
N GLY A 9 -13.85 -1.39 -4.40
CA GLY A 9 -13.50 -0.25 -3.55
C GLY A 9 -14.24 1.03 -3.96
N VAL A 10 -14.35 1.30 -5.27
CA VAL A 10 -15.15 2.42 -5.79
C VAL A 10 -16.61 2.30 -5.36
N GLU A 11 -17.19 1.10 -5.45
CA GLU A 11 -18.57 0.88 -5.03
C GLU A 11 -18.74 1.07 -3.51
N ALA A 12 -17.78 0.61 -2.70
CA ALA A 12 -17.78 0.85 -1.26
C ALA A 12 -17.75 2.35 -0.90
N VAL A 13 -16.99 3.17 -1.65
CA VAL A 13 -16.98 4.63 -1.45
C VAL A 13 -18.32 5.24 -1.82
N LYS A 14 -18.98 4.79 -2.90
CA LYS A 14 -20.32 5.27 -3.25
C LYS A 14 -21.35 4.93 -2.17
N MET A 15 -21.34 3.71 -1.65
CA MET A 15 -22.20 3.32 -0.53
C MET A 15 -21.96 4.21 0.69
N ALA A 16 -20.69 4.50 1.03
CA ALA A 16 -20.38 5.42 2.14
C ALA A 16 -20.88 6.85 1.90
N ILE A 17 -20.86 7.33 0.65
CA ILE A 17 -21.44 8.64 0.28
C ILE A 17 -22.96 8.62 0.42
N GLU A 18 -23.62 7.55 -0.01
CA GLU A 18 -25.07 7.36 0.10
C GLU A 18 -25.50 7.31 1.58
N ASP A 19 -24.81 6.53 2.40
CA ASP A 19 -25.05 6.40 3.83
C ASP A 19 -24.87 7.74 4.57
N ALA A 20 -23.96 8.60 4.09
CA ALA A 20 -23.77 9.96 4.58
C ALA A 20 -24.83 10.97 4.08
N GLY A 21 -25.80 10.52 3.27
CA GLY A 21 -26.87 11.35 2.71
C GLY A 21 -26.47 12.12 1.44
N GLY A 22 -25.34 11.78 0.82
CA GLY A 22 -24.86 12.34 -0.46
C GLY A 22 -24.40 13.79 -0.41
N LYS A 23 -24.38 14.42 0.77
CA LYS A 23 -24.04 15.84 0.95
C LYS A 23 -23.25 16.07 2.23
N VAL A 24 -22.35 17.05 2.20
CA VAL A 24 -21.61 17.54 3.37
C VAL A 24 -21.51 19.06 3.31
N LEU A 25 -21.73 19.73 4.45
CA LEU A 25 -21.77 21.20 4.54
C LEU A 25 -22.71 21.86 3.50
N GLY A 26 -23.83 21.21 3.18
CA GLY A 26 -24.81 21.68 2.21
C GLY A 26 -24.41 21.51 0.73
N LYS A 27 -23.26 20.90 0.44
CA LYS A 27 -22.77 20.62 -0.92
C LYS A 27 -22.88 19.13 -1.26
N PRO A 28 -23.19 18.75 -2.51
CA PRO A 28 -23.13 17.35 -2.95
C PRO A 28 -21.70 16.81 -2.87
N ILE A 29 -21.56 15.53 -2.51
CA ILE A 29 -20.27 14.83 -2.57
C ILE A 29 -20.15 14.22 -3.96
N GLU A 30 -19.07 14.57 -4.67
CA GLU A 30 -18.77 14.02 -5.99
C GLU A 30 -17.59 13.06 -5.91
N LEU A 31 -17.70 11.89 -6.57
CA LEU A 31 -16.65 10.90 -6.66
C LEU A 31 -16.07 10.87 -8.08
N VAL A 32 -14.78 11.15 -8.20
CA VAL A 32 -14.00 10.91 -9.42
C VAL A 32 -13.05 9.73 -9.21
N THR A 33 -12.80 8.96 -10.27
CA THR A 33 -11.95 7.77 -10.20
C THR A 33 -11.01 7.68 -11.39
N ALA A 34 -9.89 7.00 -11.22
CA ALA A 34 -8.92 6.73 -12.29
C ALA A 34 -8.14 5.44 -12.00
N ASP A 35 -7.88 4.67 -13.06
CA ASP A 35 -6.99 3.52 -12.99
C ASP A 35 -5.53 3.96 -13.16
N HIS A 36 -4.74 3.77 -12.11
CA HIS A 36 -3.31 4.08 -12.13
C HIS A 36 -2.46 3.03 -12.86
N GLN A 37 -3.02 1.88 -13.27
CA GLN A 37 -2.36 0.83 -14.04
C GLN A 37 -1.05 0.32 -13.40
N ASN A 38 -0.97 0.34 -12.07
CA ASN A 38 0.25 0.07 -11.30
C ASN A 38 1.46 0.97 -11.61
N LYS A 39 1.20 2.17 -12.13
CA LYS A 39 2.21 3.14 -12.54
C LYS A 39 2.17 4.40 -11.68
N ALA A 40 3.27 4.67 -11.00
CA ALA A 40 3.40 5.77 -10.04
C ALA A 40 3.28 7.16 -10.70
N ASP A 41 3.79 7.30 -11.93
CA ASP A 41 3.69 8.52 -12.72
C ASP A 41 2.25 8.83 -13.15
N ILE A 42 1.47 7.81 -13.54
CA ILE A 42 0.03 7.98 -13.84
C ILE A 42 -0.73 8.44 -12.59
N ALA A 43 -0.50 7.77 -11.46
CA ALA A 43 -1.15 8.11 -10.19
C ALA A 43 -0.83 9.55 -9.75
N ALA A 44 0.45 9.93 -9.74
CA ALA A 44 0.88 11.28 -9.35
C ALA A 44 0.38 12.36 -10.31
N SER A 45 0.39 12.09 -11.62
CA SER A 45 -0.08 13.05 -12.62
C SER A 45 -1.59 13.31 -12.48
N LYS A 46 -2.38 12.24 -12.28
CA LYS A 46 -3.83 12.37 -12.09
C LYS A 46 -4.19 13.06 -10.77
N ALA A 47 -3.52 12.72 -9.67
CA ALA A 47 -3.69 13.41 -8.40
C ALA A 47 -3.39 14.92 -8.52
N ARG A 48 -2.30 15.27 -9.22
CA ARG A 48 -1.93 16.67 -9.45
C ARG A 48 -2.98 17.41 -10.28
N GLU A 49 -3.45 16.81 -11.38
CA GLU A 49 -4.51 17.36 -12.22
C GLU A 49 -5.78 17.64 -11.41
N TRP A 50 -6.24 16.66 -10.62
CA TRP A 50 -7.44 16.81 -9.81
C TRP A 50 -7.31 17.93 -8.77
N MET A 51 -6.16 18.02 -8.10
CA MET A 51 -5.92 19.06 -7.08
C MET A 51 -5.78 20.46 -7.69
N ASP A 52 -5.12 20.58 -8.86
CA ASP A 52 -4.84 21.88 -9.49
C ASP A 52 -5.99 22.40 -10.34
N GLN A 53 -6.75 21.53 -10.99
CA GLN A 53 -7.71 21.91 -12.04
C GLN A 53 -9.15 21.56 -11.69
N GLN A 54 -9.39 20.56 -10.84
CA GLN A 54 -10.75 20.05 -10.57
C GLN A 54 -11.20 20.30 -9.14
N GLY A 55 -10.41 21.01 -8.33
CA GLY A 55 -10.80 21.43 -6.99
C GLY A 55 -10.93 20.27 -6.00
N LEU A 56 -10.14 19.20 -6.15
CA LEU A 56 -10.19 18.03 -5.27
C LEU A 56 -9.95 18.42 -3.79
N ASP A 57 -10.89 18.05 -2.93
CA ASP A 57 -10.83 18.28 -1.47
C ASP A 57 -10.04 17.17 -0.74
N MET A 58 -10.25 15.91 -1.13
CA MET A 58 -9.65 14.72 -0.51
C MET A 58 -9.27 13.69 -1.56
N LEU A 59 -8.09 13.08 -1.42
CA LEU A 59 -7.63 11.98 -2.24
C LEU A 59 -7.71 10.66 -1.46
N LEU A 60 -8.30 9.63 -2.08
CA LEU A 60 -8.27 8.26 -1.57
C LEU A 60 -7.27 7.43 -2.39
N GLY A 61 -6.31 6.82 -1.71
CA GLY A 61 -5.30 5.93 -2.28
C GLY A 61 -5.75 4.47 -2.23
N GLY A 62 -5.78 3.82 -3.39
CA GLY A 62 -6.03 2.39 -3.50
C GLY A 62 -4.74 1.56 -3.34
N THR A 63 -4.69 0.43 -4.03
CA THR A 63 -3.54 -0.49 -3.98
C THR A 63 -2.24 0.07 -4.59
N ASN A 64 -1.13 -0.66 -4.34
CA ASN A 64 0.22 -0.43 -4.83
C ASN A 64 1.01 0.66 -4.08
N SER A 65 1.99 0.26 -3.29
CA SER A 65 2.79 1.18 -2.50
C SER A 65 3.66 2.17 -3.29
N ALA A 66 4.03 1.86 -4.53
CA ALA A 66 4.74 2.84 -5.35
C ALA A 66 3.81 3.99 -5.79
N THR A 67 2.54 3.70 -6.09
CA THR A 67 1.55 4.73 -6.43
C THR A 67 1.13 5.52 -5.20
N GLY A 68 0.91 4.85 -4.05
CA GLY A 68 0.62 5.49 -2.77
C GLY A 68 1.67 6.52 -2.37
N LEU A 69 2.96 6.17 -2.40
CA LEU A 69 4.05 7.11 -2.11
C LEU A 69 4.12 8.28 -3.11
N ALA A 70 3.88 8.02 -4.40
CA ALA A 70 3.89 9.07 -5.40
C ALA A 70 2.72 10.07 -5.22
N MET A 71 1.53 9.57 -4.89
CA MET A 71 0.36 10.40 -4.55
C MET A 71 0.57 11.15 -3.23
N ASN A 72 1.16 10.50 -2.21
CA ASN A 72 1.51 11.10 -0.93
C ASN A 72 2.36 12.36 -1.09
N LYS A 73 3.39 12.29 -1.94
CA LYS A 73 4.25 13.44 -2.25
C LYS A 73 3.44 14.59 -2.86
N VAL A 74 2.59 14.31 -3.84
CA VAL A 74 1.74 15.33 -4.48
C VAL A 74 0.76 15.94 -3.47
N ALA A 75 0.09 15.11 -2.67
CA ALA A 75 -0.85 15.57 -1.65
C ALA A 75 -0.17 16.49 -0.62
N SER A 76 1.06 16.16 -0.20
CA SER A 76 1.86 16.99 0.70
C SER A 76 2.25 18.32 0.06
N GLU A 77 2.72 18.33 -1.19
CA GLU A 77 3.05 19.55 -1.93
C GLU A 77 1.84 20.47 -2.08
N LYS A 78 0.66 19.89 -2.31
CA LYS A 78 -0.61 20.60 -2.53
C LYS A 78 -1.38 20.88 -1.24
N LYS A 79 -0.92 20.39 -0.09
CA LYS A 79 -1.58 20.51 1.21
C LYS A 79 -3.03 20.00 1.17
N ARG A 80 -3.20 18.78 0.67
CA ARG A 80 -4.50 18.12 0.49
C ARG A 80 -4.56 16.82 1.29
N VAL A 81 -5.71 16.57 1.90
CA VAL A 81 -5.93 15.35 2.68
C VAL A 81 -5.78 14.13 1.77
N PHE A 82 -4.92 13.21 2.17
CA PHE A 82 -4.69 11.95 1.50
C PHE A 82 -4.91 10.81 2.48
N ILE A 83 -5.85 9.93 2.17
CA ILE A 83 -6.11 8.72 2.93
C ILE A 83 -5.71 7.54 2.05
N ASP A 84 -4.65 6.82 2.43
CA ASP A 84 -4.25 5.59 1.77
C ASP A 84 -4.87 4.38 2.48
N ILE A 85 -5.55 3.53 1.72
CA ILE A 85 -6.25 2.35 2.20
C ILE A 85 -5.54 1.08 1.72
N GLY A 86 -5.12 1.04 0.46
CA GLY A 86 -4.69 -0.19 -0.20
C GLY A 86 -3.17 -0.42 -0.22
N ALA A 87 -2.35 0.62 -0.12
CA ALA A 87 -0.91 0.47 -0.07
C ALA A 87 -0.45 0.04 1.32
N GLY A 88 0.46 -0.94 1.39
CA GLY A 88 0.91 -1.47 2.67
C GLY A 88 2.21 -0.90 3.22
N THR A 89 3.05 -0.23 2.41
CA THR A 89 4.39 0.19 2.89
C THR A 89 4.31 1.08 4.13
N ALA A 90 5.10 0.74 5.15
CA ALA A 90 5.19 1.53 6.38
C ALA A 90 5.79 2.93 6.16
N ARG A 91 6.44 3.16 5.01
CA ARG A 91 7.04 4.46 4.66
C ARG A 91 6.04 5.62 4.69
N LEU A 92 4.76 5.36 4.39
CA LEU A 92 3.68 6.37 4.41
C LEU A 92 3.47 7.02 5.79
N THR A 93 3.86 6.33 6.87
CA THR A 93 3.76 6.79 8.25
C THR A 93 5.10 6.83 8.97
N ASN A 94 6.21 6.65 8.23
CA ASN A 94 7.58 6.73 8.74
C ASN A 94 8.41 7.71 7.89
N GLU A 95 9.29 7.24 7.01
CA GLU A 95 10.25 8.08 6.28
C GLU A 95 9.61 9.12 5.37
N GLU A 96 8.39 8.85 4.90
CA GLU A 96 7.60 9.75 4.03
C GLU A 96 6.29 10.18 4.70
N CYS A 97 6.24 10.24 6.04
CA CYS A 97 5.07 10.77 6.75
C CYS A 97 4.86 12.26 6.45
N THR A 98 3.59 12.68 6.42
CA THR A 98 3.22 14.07 6.15
C THR A 98 2.04 14.46 7.03
N PRO A 99 1.84 15.77 7.34
CA PRO A 99 0.68 16.21 8.12
C PRO A 99 -0.65 16.08 7.37
N TYR A 100 -0.62 15.65 6.11
CA TYR A 100 -1.80 15.49 5.26
C TYR A 100 -2.16 14.03 5.00
N THR A 101 -1.39 13.08 5.53
CA THR A 101 -1.47 11.66 5.18
C THR A 101 -2.07 10.85 6.32
N ILE A 102 -3.07 10.06 5.99
CA ILE A 102 -3.67 9.06 6.87
C ILE A 102 -3.46 7.70 6.20
N HIS A 103 -2.88 6.75 6.92
CA HIS A 103 -2.69 5.38 6.45
C HIS A 103 -3.65 4.48 7.23
N TYR A 104 -4.72 4.04 6.57
CA TYR A 104 -5.97 3.73 7.28
C TYR A 104 -6.14 2.25 7.64
N ALA A 105 -5.89 1.34 6.70
CA ALA A 105 -6.31 -0.05 6.86
C ALA A 105 -5.26 -0.96 7.52
N TYR A 106 -4.02 -0.95 7.02
CA TYR A 106 -2.92 -1.80 7.49
C TYR A 106 -1.57 -1.27 7.00
N ASP A 107 -0.48 -1.73 7.61
CA ASP A 107 0.88 -1.50 7.11
C ASP A 107 1.77 -2.75 7.24
N THR A 108 2.97 -2.70 6.66
CA THR A 108 3.94 -3.79 6.70
C THR A 108 4.46 -4.09 8.11
N VAL A 109 4.46 -3.11 9.03
CA VAL A 109 4.85 -3.31 10.43
C VAL A 109 3.82 -4.18 11.15
N ALA A 110 2.53 -3.92 10.96
CA ALA A 110 1.44 -4.70 11.53
C ALA A 110 1.46 -6.14 10.99
N LEU A 111 1.66 -6.32 9.68
CA LEU A 111 1.79 -7.64 9.05
C LEU A 111 3.00 -8.42 9.60
N ALA A 112 4.16 -7.78 9.68
CA ALA A 112 5.37 -8.37 10.22
C ALA A 112 5.19 -8.79 11.69
N LYS A 113 4.65 -7.90 12.53
CA LYS A 113 4.43 -8.17 13.96
C LYS A 113 3.38 -9.25 14.19
N GLY A 114 2.31 -9.29 13.40
CA GLY A 114 1.29 -10.31 13.48
C GLY A 114 1.83 -11.66 13.01
N THR A 115 2.05 -11.80 11.72
CA THR A 115 2.41 -13.07 11.07
C THR A 115 3.82 -13.53 11.42
N GLY A 116 4.80 -12.64 11.29
CA GLY A 116 6.21 -12.96 11.56
C GLY A 116 6.43 -13.43 13.00
N SER A 117 5.90 -12.70 13.98
CA SER A 117 6.03 -13.11 15.40
C SER A 117 5.32 -14.43 15.68
N ALA A 118 4.13 -14.64 15.13
CA ALA A 118 3.35 -15.87 15.36
C ALA A 118 4.09 -17.11 14.84
N VAL A 119 4.57 -17.07 13.60
CA VAL A 119 5.29 -18.19 12.97
C VAL A 119 6.60 -18.49 13.72
N VAL A 120 7.36 -17.46 14.12
CA VAL A 120 8.61 -17.65 14.88
C VAL A 120 8.35 -18.23 16.27
N LYS A 121 7.24 -17.88 16.93
CA LYS A 121 6.84 -18.48 18.22
C LYS A 121 6.39 -19.94 18.07
N GLN A 122 5.85 -20.31 16.93
CA GLN A 122 5.47 -21.69 16.60
C GLN A 122 6.65 -22.57 16.17
N GLY A 123 7.88 -22.04 16.16
CA GLY A 123 9.09 -22.78 15.83
C GLY A 123 9.60 -22.57 14.40
N GLY A 124 8.92 -21.76 13.58
CA GLY A 124 9.41 -21.34 12.27
C GLY A 124 10.56 -20.33 12.39
N LYS A 125 11.76 -20.83 12.71
CA LYS A 125 12.93 -19.98 13.02
C LYS A 125 13.75 -19.59 11.79
N SER A 126 13.78 -20.39 10.73
CA SER A 126 14.56 -20.11 9.52
C SER A 126 13.66 -19.60 8.40
N TRP A 127 13.97 -18.43 7.84
CA TRP A 127 13.15 -17.75 6.84
C TRP A 127 13.92 -17.51 5.55
N PHE A 128 13.27 -17.76 4.42
CA PHE A 128 13.70 -17.32 3.10
C PHE A 128 12.59 -16.47 2.49
N PHE A 129 12.91 -15.31 1.93
CA PHE A 129 11.91 -14.42 1.32
C PHE A 129 11.84 -14.57 -0.19
N LEU A 130 10.62 -14.70 -0.71
CA LEU A 130 10.29 -14.33 -2.09
C LEU A 130 9.65 -12.94 -2.06
N THR A 131 10.36 -11.96 -2.60
CA THR A 131 10.01 -10.55 -2.44
C THR A 131 9.57 -9.93 -3.75
N ALA A 132 8.38 -9.33 -3.78
CA ALA A 132 7.96 -8.53 -4.92
C ALA A 132 8.87 -7.31 -5.08
N ASP A 133 9.44 -7.11 -6.27
CA ASP A 133 10.49 -6.12 -6.52
C ASP A 133 9.94 -4.70 -6.73
N TYR A 134 9.36 -4.15 -5.67
CA TYR A 134 8.88 -2.78 -5.59
C TYR A 134 8.70 -2.37 -4.11
N ALA A 135 8.26 -1.12 -3.89
CA ALA A 135 8.21 -0.48 -2.56
C ALA A 135 7.57 -1.34 -1.45
N PHE A 136 6.45 -2.01 -1.70
CA PHE A 136 5.79 -2.85 -0.69
C PHE A 136 6.62 -4.07 -0.31
N GLY A 137 7.13 -4.81 -1.31
CA GLY A 137 7.88 -6.04 -1.04
C GLY A 137 9.15 -5.75 -0.26
N HIS A 138 9.88 -4.69 -0.64
CA HIS A 138 11.07 -4.25 0.10
C HIS A 138 10.72 -3.84 1.54
N SER A 139 9.63 -3.10 1.73
CA SER A 139 9.14 -2.69 3.05
C SER A 139 8.79 -3.91 3.91
N LEU A 140 8.04 -4.87 3.37
CA LEU A 140 7.58 -6.06 4.09
C LEU A 140 8.73 -7.01 4.43
N GLU A 141 9.68 -7.23 3.52
CA GLU A 141 10.88 -8.03 3.78
C GLU A 141 11.69 -7.42 4.92
N ASN A 142 11.91 -6.10 4.91
CA ASN A 142 12.66 -5.40 5.95
C ASN A 142 11.98 -5.51 7.32
N ASP A 143 10.69 -5.19 7.40
CA ASP A 143 9.93 -5.23 8.65
C ASP A 143 9.84 -6.65 9.21
N THR A 144 9.57 -7.63 8.35
CA THR A 144 9.48 -9.04 8.76
C THR A 144 10.84 -9.57 9.17
N THR A 145 11.92 -9.23 8.46
CA THR A 145 13.29 -9.59 8.84
C THR A 145 13.64 -9.07 10.24
N ALA A 146 13.27 -7.83 10.55
CA ALA A 146 13.49 -7.26 11.87
C ALA A 146 12.73 -8.04 12.96
N VAL A 147 11.45 -8.36 12.72
CA VAL A 147 10.64 -9.15 13.65
C VAL A 147 11.19 -10.57 13.83
N VAL A 148 11.60 -11.23 12.75
CA VAL A 148 12.16 -12.59 12.79
C VAL A 148 13.41 -12.63 13.65
N LYS A 149 14.37 -11.73 13.40
CA LYS A 149 15.61 -11.63 14.17
C LYS A 149 15.35 -11.30 15.64
N ALA A 150 14.45 -10.35 15.92
CA ALA A 150 14.09 -9.97 17.28
C ALA A 150 13.47 -11.12 18.09
N ASN A 151 12.84 -12.10 17.43
CA ASN A 151 12.23 -13.28 18.07
C ASN A 151 13.11 -14.55 17.99
N GLY A 152 14.42 -14.37 17.73
CA GLY A 152 15.40 -15.46 17.72
C GLY A 152 15.32 -16.38 16.49
N GLY A 153 14.73 -15.89 15.39
CA GLY A 153 14.84 -16.52 14.08
C GLY A 153 16.01 -15.97 13.26
N THR A 154 16.25 -16.57 12.11
CA THR A 154 17.27 -16.20 11.13
C THR A 154 16.63 -16.04 9.76
N VAL A 155 17.21 -15.16 8.95
CA VAL A 155 16.88 -15.02 7.53
C VAL A 155 18.06 -15.60 6.76
N VAL A 156 17.82 -16.69 6.02
CA VAL A 156 18.86 -17.46 5.33
C VAL A 156 19.06 -17.04 3.87
N GLY A 157 18.11 -16.28 3.32
CA GLY A 157 18.23 -15.70 1.99
C GLY A 157 16.97 -14.96 1.55
N SER A 158 17.07 -14.32 0.39
CA SER A 158 15.92 -13.77 -0.30
C SER A 158 16.14 -13.74 -1.81
N VAL A 159 15.05 -13.78 -2.56
CA VAL A 159 15.03 -13.61 -4.01
C VAL A 159 13.91 -12.66 -4.39
N LYS A 160 14.19 -11.77 -5.34
CA LYS A 160 13.21 -10.80 -5.83
C LYS A 160 12.55 -11.27 -7.11
N HIS A 161 11.25 -11.03 -7.23
CA HIS A 161 10.48 -11.30 -8.44
C HIS A 161 9.73 -10.04 -8.90
N PRO A 162 9.47 -9.87 -10.20
CA PRO A 162 8.63 -8.79 -10.70
C PRO A 162 7.22 -8.81 -10.10
N LEU A 163 6.60 -7.64 -9.91
CA LEU A 163 5.26 -7.47 -9.29
C LEU A 163 4.17 -8.34 -9.93
N SER A 164 4.26 -8.61 -11.23
CA SER A 164 3.32 -9.45 -11.99
C SER A 164 4.01 -10.65 -12.63
N ALA A 165 4.96 -11.27 -11.93
CA ALA A 165 5.60 -12.50 -12.40
C ALA A 165 4.55 -13.57 -12.72
N SER A 166 4.66 -14.18 -13.89
CA SER A 166 3.76 -15.25 -14.35
C SER A 166 4.31 -16.66 -14.10
N ASP A 167 5.59 -16.77 -13.76
CA ASP A 167 6.27 -18.02 -13.42
C ASP A 167 7.15 -17.80 -12.18
N PHE A 168 7.00 -18.68 -11.19
CA PHE A 168 7.70 -18.66 -9.92
C PHE A 168 8.71 -19.80 -9.74
N SER A 169 8.84 -20.68 -10.73
CA SER A 169 9.59 -21.94 -10.61
C SER A 169 11.04 -21.72 -10.18
N SER A 170 11.75 -20.79 -10.81
CA SER A 170 13.16 -20.51 -10.50
C SER A 170 13.39 -19.82 -9.15
N TYR A 171 12.42 -19.03 -8.68
CA TYR A 171 12.47 -18.38 -7.37
C TYR A 171 12.25 -19.41 -6.25
N LEU A 172 11.32 -20.35 -6.47
CA LEU A 172 11.00 -21.42 -5.52
C LEU A 172 12.16 -22.42 -5.38
N LEU A 173 12.87 -22.74 -6.46
CA LEU A 173 14.04 -23.61 -6.40
C LEU A 173 15.17 -23.02 -5.52
N GLN A 174 15.36 -21.69 -5.56
CA GLN A 174 16.32 -21.02 -4.68
C GLN A 174 15.88 -21.06 -3.22
N ALA A 175 14.58 -20.93 -2.94
CA ALA A 175 14.05 -21.01 -1.57
C ALA A 175 14.08 -22.43 -0.98
N GLN A 176 14.06 -23.46 -1.83
CA GLN A 176 14.15 -24.86 -1.41
C GLN A 176 15.58 -25.26 -0.95
N SER A 177 16.59 -24.58 -1.50
CA SER A 177 18.01 -24.97 -1.39
C SER A 177 18.66 -24.54 -0.09
#